data_AF-A0A968H727-F1
#
_entry.id   AF-A0A968H727-F1
#
_cell.length_a   1.000
_cell.length_b   1.000
_cell.length_c   1.000
_cell.angle_alpha   90.00
_cell.angle_beta   90.00
_cell.angle_gamma   90.00
#
_symmetry.space_group_name_H-M   'P 1'
#
loop_
_entity.id
_entity.type
_entity.pdbx_description
1 polymer ?
#
loop_
_entity_poly.entity_id
_entity_poly.type
_entity_poly.pdbx_seq_one_letter_code
_entity_poly.pdbx_strand_id
1 'polypeptide(L)'
;MTDDLHEAGEYQPRSQAMVMLTGLYLFLLLMTVMSYGQPVPLFGQLLEGTAARIFIVVDSLVCLHLFLGLWQRQLLTWRLLLVYNVYEMLNTLINLWLVPHKELERLLERQIDPSAMLLSNLVTVGIVVWITWVIWKQRPQFTNRSPYLF
;
A
#
# COMPACT_ATOMS: atom_id res chain seq x y z
N MET A 1 -16.39 27.43 44.10
CA MET A 1 -17.14 26.64 43.11
C MET A 1 -16.09 26.19 42.11
N THR A 2 -15.58 25.00 42.37
CA THR A 2 -14.40 24.35 41.78
C THR A 2 -14.85 23.33 40.74
N ASP A 3 -13.99 23.08 39.75
CA ASP A 3 -14.04 21.93 38.84
C ASP A 3 -15.19 21.85 37.82
N ASP A 4 -15.31 22.86 36.97
CA ASP A 4 -15.84 22.63 35.62
C ASP A 4 -14.70 22.11 34.72
N LEU A 5 -14.41 20.82 34.95
CA LEU A 5 -14.16 19.82 33.92
C LEU A 5 -13.21 20.25 32.80
N HIS A 6 -11.93 20.06 33.11
CA HIS A 6 -10.82 19.75 32.21
C HIS A 6 -11.09 18.48 31.35
N GLU A 7 -12.30 18.28 30.80
CA GLU A 7 -12.56 17.28 29.76
C GLU A 7 -12.21 17.85 28.38
N ALA A 8 -11.04 18.48 28.29
CA ALA A 8 -10.28 18.48 27.06
C ALA A 8 -9.81 17.03 26.86
N GLY A 9 -10.72 16.15 26.42
CA GLY A 9 -10.34 14.87 25.87
C GLY A 9 -9.41 15.18 24.71
N GLU A 10 -8.11 15.08 24.96
CA GLU A 10 -7.03 15.44 24.04
C GLU A 10 -7.28 14.77 22.70
N TYR A 11 -7.97 15.47 21.81
CA TYR A 11 -8.20 15.05 20.44
C TYR A 11 -6.86 15.25 19.76
N GLN A 12 -5.97 14.27 19.88
CA GLN A 12 -4.63 14.36 19.34
C GLN A 12 -4.75 14.63 17.84
N PRO A 13 -4.38 15.84 17.37
CA PRO A 13 -4.64 16.26 16.00
C PRO A 13 -3.95 15.27 15.07
N ARG A 14 -4.62 14.95 13.95
CA ARG A 14 -4.07 13.99 12.99
C ARG A 14 -2.72 14.51 12.52
N SER A 15 -1.64 13.74 12.73
CA SER A 15 -0.35 14.17 12.22
C SER A 15 -0.41 14.32 10.71
N GLN A 16 0.30 15.32 10.18
CA GLN A 16 0.41 15.54 8.73
C GLN A 16 0.87 14.28 7.99
N ALA A 17 1.75 13.48 8.60
CA ALA A 17 2.18 12.20 8.05
C ALA A 17 1.02 11.20 7.88
N MET A 18 0.06 11.16 8.81
CA MET A 18 -1.12 10.30 8.70
C MET A 18 -2.08 10.78 7.61
N VAL A 19 -2.21 12.09 7.41
CA VAL A 19 -2.99 12.65 6.30
C VAL A 19 -2.32 12.29 4.97
N MET A 20 -1.01 12.45 4.87
CA MET A 20 -0.23 12.08 3.68
C MET A 20 -0.32 10.58 3.38
N LEU A 21 -0.18 9.71 4.38
CA LEU A 21 -0.37 8.27 4.22
C LEU A 21 -1.77 7.94 3.72
N THR A 22 -2.79 8.60 4.25
CA THR A 22 -4.17 8.38 3.80
C THR A 22 -4.37 8.78 2.33
N GLY A 23 -3.81 9.93 1.93
CA GLY A 23 -3.81 10.37 0.54
C GLY A 23 -3.04 9.41 -0.37
N LEU A 24 -1.89 8.91 0.10
CA LEU A 24 -1.07 7.95 -0.63
C LEU A 24 -1.83 6.63 -0.86
N TYR A 25 -2.47 6.07 0.17
CA TYR A 25 -3.24 4.83 0.03
C TYR A 25 -4.50 5.02 -0.82
N LEU A 26 -5.11 6.20 -0.79
CA LEU A 26 -6.18 6.55 -1.74
C LEU A 26 -5.66 6.60 -3.17
N PHE A 27 -4.48 7.20 -3.38
CA PHE A 27 -3.84 7.25 -4.69
C PHE A 27 -3.48 5.84 -5.20
N LEU A 28 -2.92 4.98 -4.34
CA LEU A 28 -2.63 3.58 -4.66
C LEU A 28 -3.91 2.82 -5.04
N LEU A 29 -4.98 2.97 -4.26
CA LEU A 29 -6.29 2.39 -4.60
C LEU A 29 -6.77 2.82 -6.00
N LEU A 30 -6.69 4.11 -6.31
CA LEU A 30 -7.07 4.62 -7.63
C LEU A 30 -6.19 4.05 -8.73
N MET A 31 -4.87 3.97 -8.52
CA MET A 31 -3.95 3.35 -9.48
C MET A 31 -4.26 1.88 -9.72
N THR A 32 -4.54 1.10 -8.66
CA THR A 32 -4.96 -0.30 -8.77
C THR A 32 -6.24 -0.45 -9.58
N VAL A 33 -7.26 0.38 -9.31
CA VAL A 33 -8.53 0.36 -10.05
C VAL A 33 -8.33 0.75 -11.52
N MET A 34 -7.51 1.76 -11.80
CA MET A 34 -7.19 2.18 -13.18
C MET A 34 -6.40 1.11 -13.95
N SER A 35 -5.68 0.24 -13.24
CA SER A 35 -4.97 -0.89 -13.84
C SER A 35 -5.91 -2.05 -14.22
N TYR A 36 -7.22 -1.95 -13.99
CA TYR A 36 -8.17 -3.03 -14.28
C TYR A 36 -8.12 -3.49 -15.73
N GLY A 37 -7.84 -4.78 -15.92
CA GLY A 37 -7.71 -5.40 -17.25
C GLY A 37 -6.31 -5.35 -17.85
N GLN A 38 -5.33 -4.72 -17.18
CA GLN A 38 -3.91 -4.81 -17.53
C GLN A 38 -3.29 -6.10 -16.97
N PRO A 39 -2.24 -6.64 -17.61
CA PRO A 39 -1.48 -7.75 -17.04
C PRO A 39 -0.79 -7.32 -15.75
N VAL A 40 -0.82 -8.18 -14.73
CA VAL A 40 -0.25 -7.88 -13.40
C VAL A 40 0.88 -8.85 -13.09
N PRO A 41 2.10 -8.36 -12.78
CA PRO A 41 3.19 -9.22 -12.36
C PRO A 41 3.01 -9.64 -10.89
N LEU A 42 2.81 -10.94 -10.68
CA LEU A 42 2.68 -11.56 -9.36
C LEU A 42 3.76 -12.63 -9.20
N PHE A 43 4.66 -12.45 -8.24
CA PHE A 43 5.72 -13.40 -7.87
C PHE A 43 6.49 -14.01 -9.05
N GLY A 44 6.85 -13.18 -10.03
CA GLY A 44 7.59 -13.60 -11.21
C GLY A 44 6.72 -14.10 -12.36
N GLN A 45 5.41 -14.19 -12.19
CA GLN A 45 4.46 -14.61 -13.22
C GLN A 45 3.58 -13.44 -13.66
N LEU A 46 3.42 -13.27 -14.97
CA LEU A 46 2.48 -12.32 -15.52
C LEU A 46 1.09 -12.93 -15.53
N LEU A 47 0.23 -12.46 -14.64
CA LEU A 47 -1.18 -12.83 -14.65
C LEU A 47 -1.88 -12.07 -15.77
N GLU A 48 -2.62 -12.81 -16.60
CA GLU A 48 -3.40 -12.27 -17.70
C GLU A 48 -4.88 -12.71 -17.62
N GLY A 49 -5.73 -12.03 -18.39
CA GLY A 49 -7.14 -12.38 -18.53
C GLY A 49 -7.92 -12.34 -17.21
N THR A 50 -8.65 -13.41 -16.91
CA THR A 50 -9.55 -13.48 -15.75
C THR A 50 -8.79 -13.47 -14.42
N ALA A 51 -7.62 -14.11 -14.34
CA ALA A 51 -6.83 -14.16 -13.11
C ALA A 51 -6.33 -12.77 -12.69
N ALA A 52 -5.85 -11.98 -13.65
CA ALA A 52 -5.44 -10.59 -13.42
C ALA A 52 -6.60 -9.73 -12.92
N ARG A 53 -7.79 -9.87 -13.52
CA ARG A 53 -8.98 -9.12 -13.10
C ARG A 53 -9.40 -9.46 -11.68
N ILE A 54 -9.44 -10.75 -11.32
CA ILE A 54 -9.77 -11.19 -9.96
C ILE A 54 -8.74 -10.62 -8.97
N PHE A 55 -7.46 -10.70 -9.31
CA PHE A 55 -6.39 -10.17 -8.47
C PHE A 55 -6.54 -8.67 -8.22
N ILE A 56 -6.75 -7.86 -9.26
CA ILE A 56 -6.94 -6.41 -9.14
C ILE A 56 -8.16 -6.08 -8.28
N VAL A 57 -9.26 -6.83 -8.40
CA VAL A 57 -10.45 -6.62 -7.57
C VAL A 57 -10.16 -6.92 -6.10
N VAL A 58 -9.48 -8.03 -5.82
CA VAL A 58 -9.08 -8.38 -4.45
C VAL A 58 -8.12 -7.33 -3.88
N ASP A 59 -7.13 -6.91 -4.66
CA ASP A 59 -6.16 -5.88 -4.24
C ASP A 59 -6.84 -4.53 -4.00
N SER A 60 -7.81 -4.16 -4.83
CA SER A 60 -8.62 -2.96 -4.65
C SER A 60 -9.43 -3.01 -3.35
N LEU A 61 -10.01 -4.16 -3.01
CA LEU A 61 -10.73 -4.35 -1.74
C LEU A 61 -9.80 -4.25 -0.54
N VAL A 62 -8.58 -4.81 -0.64
CA VAL A 62 -7.55 -4.68 0.40
C VAL A 62 -7.13 -3.22 0.56
N CYS A 63 -6.82 -2.52 -0.52
CA CYS A 63 -6.45 -1.10 -0.51
C CYS A 63 -7.57 -0.23 0.06
N LEU A 64 -8.83 -0.50 -0.30
CA LEU A 64 -9.99 0.19 0.26
C LEU A 64 -10.10 -0.03 1.77
N HIS A 65 -9.91 -1.28 2.23
CA HIS A 65 -9.92 -1.60 3.65
C HIS A 65 -8.79 -0.89 4.41
N LEU A 66 -7.58 -0.85 3.84
CA LEU A 66 -6.43 -0.12 4.40
C LEU A 66 -6.69 1.38 4.48
N PHE A 67 -7.29 1.96 3.43
CA PHE A 67 -7.68 3.37 3.39
C PHE A 67 -8.71 3.72 4.48
N LEU A 68 -9.80 2.95 4.58
CA LEU A 68 -10.83 3.16 5.60
C LEU A 68 -10.29 2.96 7.01
N GLY A 69 -9.43 1.96 7.19
CA GLY A 69 -8.75 1.70 8.45
C GLY A 69 -7.78 2.81 8.87
N LEU A 70 -7.07 3.40 7.91
CA LEU A 70 -6.22 4.59 8.13
C LEU A 70 -7.06 5.81 8.51
N TRP A 71 -8.20 5.99 7.84
CA TRP A 71 -9.15 7.04 8.12
C TRP A 71 -9.67 6.96 9.57
N GLN A 72 -10.03 5.75 10.00
CA GLN A 72 -10.55 5.48 11.35
C GLN A 72 -9.47 5.24 12.42
N ARG A 73 -8.17 5.25 12.05
CA ARG A 73 -7.02 5.00 12.95
C ARG A 73 -7.08 3.67 13.70
N GLN A 74 -7.54 2.61 13.04
CA GLN A 74 -7.66 1.28 13.66
C GLN A 74 -6.30 0.60 13.84
N LEU A 75 -6.04 0.01 15.01
CA LEU A 75 -4.78 -0.70 15.30
C LEU A 75 -4.57 -1.94 14.42
N LEU A 76 -5.66 -2.62 14.04
CA LEU A 76 -5.60 -3.76 13.12
C LEU A 76 -5.08 -3.32 11.74
N THR A 77 -5.53 -2.17 11.26
CA THR A 77 -5.05 -1.59 10.00
C THR A 77 -3.57 -1.29 10.05
N TRP A 78 -3.02 -0.82 11.17
CA TRP A 78 -1.58 -0.66 11.31
C TRP A 78 -0.81 -1.97 11.05
N ARG A 79 -1.31 -3.10 11.56
CA ARG A 79 -0.71 -4.42 11.27
C ARG A 79 -0.87 -4.80 9.81
N LEU A 80 -2.06 -4.62 9.24
CA LEU A 80 -2.33 -4.94 7.84
C LEU A 80 -1.50 -4.08 6.89
N LEU A 81 -1.27 -2.81 7.19
CA LEU A 81 -0.39 -1.93 6.42
C LEU A 81 1.04 -2.48 6.39
N LEU A 82 1.57 -2.91 7.54
CA LEU A 82 2.91 -3.51 7.58
C LEU A 82 2.98 -4.80 6.76
N VAL A 83 1.98 -5.68 6.90
CA VAL A 83 1.90 -6.93 6.12
C VAL A 83 1.79 -6.65 4.63
N TYR A 84 0.95 -5.69 4.24
CA TYR A 84 0.74 -5.30 2.84
C TYR A 84 2.00 -4.71 2.22
N ASN A 85 2.69 -3.79 2.92
CA ASN A 85 3.95 -3.24 2.41
C ASN A 85 5.04 -4.32 2.31
N VAL A 86 5.12 -5.26 3.25
CA VAL A 86 6.06 -6.39 3.18
C VAL A 86 5.73 -7.30 2.00
N TYR A 87 4.45 -7.60 1.79
CA TYR A 87 3.98 -8.34 0.63
C TYR A 87 4.38 -7.66 -0.67
N GLU A 88 4.13 -6.35 -0.80
CA GLU A 88 4.46 -5.58 -1.99
C GLU A 88 5.96 -5.53 -2.23
N MET A 89 6.76 -5.31 -1.18
CA MET A 89 8.22 -5.37 -1.23
C MET A 89 8.72 -6.74 -1.72
N LEU A 90 8.19 -7.84 -1.17
CA LEU A 90 8.56 -9.19 -1.60
C LEU A 90 8.12 -9.46 -3.04
N ASN A 91 6.92 -9.02 -3.42
CA ASN A 91 6.43 -9.15 -4.79
C ASN A 91 7.34 -8.39 -5.77
N THR A 92 7.73 -7.16 -5.46
CA THR A 92 8.66 -6.38 -6.28
C THR A 92 10.04 -7.03 -6.35
N LEU A 93 10.59 -7.51 -5.23
CA LEU A 93 11.90 -8.19 -5.19
C LEU A 93 11.89 -9.49 -6.01
N ILE A 94 10.84 -10.30 -5.86
CA ILE A 94 10.67 -11.55 -6.60
C ILE A 94 10.43 -11.25 -8.07
N ASN A 95 9.61 -10.25 -8.41
CA ASN A 95 9.41 -9.83 -9.79
C ASN A 95 10.71 -9.37 -10.44
N LEU A 96 11.58 -8.67 -9.70
CA LEU A 96 12.89 -8.25 -10.19
C LEU A 96 13.81 -9.45 -10.50
N TRP A 97 13.76 -10.49 -9.65
CA TRP A 97 14.60 -11.67 -9.79
C TRP A 97 14.08 -12.69 -10.80
N LEU A 98 12.76 -12.89 -10.87
CA LEU A 98 12.15 -13.96 -11.65
C LEU A 98 11.52 -13.52 -12.96
N VAL A 99 11.06 -12.28 -13.13
CA VAL A 99 10.41 -11.88 -14.40
C VAL A 99 11.44 -11.89 -15.53
N PRO A 100 11.31 -12.78 -16.53
CA PRO A 100 12.21 -12.81 -17.66
C PRO A 100 12.03 -11.51 -18.43
N HIS A 101 13.10 -10.71 -18.56
CA HIS A 101 13.03 -9.38 -19.17
C HIS A 101 12.46 -9.41 -20.60
N LYS A 102 12.60 -10.56 -21.27
CA LYS A 102 12.07 -10.83 -22.62
C LYS A 102 10.55 -10.94 -22.71
N GLU A 103 9.85 -11.31 -21.62
CA GLU A 103 8.38 -11.36 -21.60
C GLU A 103 7.79 -9.97 -21.37
N LEU A 104 8.46 -9.16 -20.54
CA LEU A 104 8.05 -7.78 -20.28
C LEU A 104 8.23 -6.89 -21.53
N GLU A 105 9.34 -7.05 -22.27
CA GLU A 105 9.57 -6.33 -23.53
C GLU A 105 8.57 -6.71 -24.63
N ARG A 106 8.14 -7.99 -24.66
CA ARG A 106 7.10 -8.45 -25.61
C ARG A 106 5.72 -7.89 -25.30
N LEU A 107 5.37 -7.72 -24.02
CA LEU A 107 4.07 -7.19 -23.60
C LEU A 107 3.99 -5.67 -23.65
N LEU A 108 5.10 -4.96 -23.40
CA LEU A 108 5.13 -3.49 -23.45
C LEU A 108 5.45 -2.93 -24.84
N GLU A 109 5.77 -3.78 -25.84
CA GLU A 109 6.22 -3.39 -27.19
C GLU A 109 7.32 -2.30 -27.18
N ARG A 110 8.12 -2.26 -26.11
CA ARG A 110 9.10 -1.21 -25.86
C ARG A 110 10.38 -1.85 -25.41
N GLN A 111 11.51 -1.44 -26.01
CA GLN A 111 12.83 -1.79 -25.48
C GLN A 111 12.97 -1.16 -24.10
N ILE A 112 13.10 -2.00 -23.08
CA ILE A 112 13.26 -1.55 -21.71
C ILE A 112 14.75 -1.67 -21.41
N ASP A 113 15.39 -0.54 -21.13
CA ASP A 113 16.77 -0.55 -20.66
C ASP A 113 16.84 -1.32 -19.32
N PRO A 114 17.54 -2.46 -19.26
CA PRO A 114 17.61 -3.27 -18.05
C PRO A 114 18.18 -2.49 -16.86
N SER A 115 19.08 -1.53 -17.10
CA SER A 115 19.66 -0.70 -16.06
C SER A 115 18.64 0.29 -15.46
N ALA A 116 17.78 0.87 -16.31
CA ALA A 116 16.71 1.77 -15.89
C ALA A 116 15.60 1.03 -15.12
N MET A 117 15.29 -0.20 -15.54
CA MET A 117 14.31 -1.05 -14.85
C MET A 117 14.80 -1.49 -13.47
N LEU A 118 16.08 -1.87 -13.35
CA LEU A 118 16.69 -2.18 -12.05
C LEU A 118 16.66 -0.96 -11.12
N LEU A 119 17.04 0.21 -11.61
CA LEU A 119 17.03 1.45 -10.82
C LEU A 119 15.61 1.81 -10.36
N SER A 120 14.62 1.77 -11.27
CA SER A 120 13.22 2.06 -10.94
C SER A 120 12.69 1.12 -9.85
N ASN A 121 12.92 -0.19 -9.96
CA ASN A 121 12.49 -1.15 -8.96
C ASN A 121 13.21 -0.97 -7.61
N LEU A 122 14.52 -0.68 -7.61
CA LEU A 122 15.27 -0.37 -6.39
C LEU A 122 14.73 0.88 -5.69
N VAL A 123 14.40 1.92 -6.47
CA VAL A 123 13.76 3.14 -5.95
C VAL A 123 12.39 2.80 -5.37
N THR A 124 11.57 1.99 -6.05
CA THR A 124 10.27 1.53 -5.54
C THR A 124 10.40 0.78 -4.21
N VAL A 125 11.33 -0.19 -4.12
CA VAL A 125 11.62 -0.90 -2.86
C VAL A 125 12.05 0.06 -1.76
N GLY A 126 12.93 1.03 -2.08
CA GLY A 126 13.35 2.06 -1.14
C GLY A 126 12.18 2.92 -0.63
N ILE A 127 11.27 3.31 -1.51
CA ILE A 127 10.04 4.05 -1.18
C ILE A 127 9.14 3.21 -0.25
N VAL A 128 8.92 1.93 -0.57
CA VAL A 128 8.10 1.02 0.26
C VAL A 128 8.70 0.83 1.65
N VAL A 129 10.02 0.66 1.76
CA VAL A 129 10.73 0.57 3.04
C VAL A 129 10.58 1.87 3.84
N TRP A 130 10.72 3.02 3.18
CA TRP A 130 10.52 4.32 3.81
C TRP A 130 9.09 4.50 4.32
N ILE A 131 8.09 4.18 3.51
CA ILE A 131 6.67 4.22 3.89
C ILE A 131 6.41 3.29 5.08
N THR A 132 6.96 2.08 5.05
CA THR A 132 6.86 1.10 6.15
C THR A 132 7.42 1.67 7.45
N TRP A 133 8.58 2.32 7.39
CA TRP A 133 9.17 2.98 8.55
C TRP A 133 8.32 4.14 9.08
N VAL A 134 7.76 4.96 8.18
CA VAL A 134 6.84 6.04 8.57
C VAL A 134 5.59 5.47 9.25
N ILE A 135 4.96 4.44 8.68
CA ILE A 135 3.79 3.76 9.27
C ILE A 135 4.13 3.20 10.65
N TRP A 136 5.31 2.59 10.79
CA TRP A 136 5.78 2.05 12.06
C TRP A 136 5.93 3.16 13.13
N LYS A 137 6.50 4.31 12.76
CA LYS A 137 6.65 5.48 13.64
C LYS A 137 5.31 6.09 14.05
N GLN A 138 4.28 6.00 13.20
CA GLN A 138 2.94 6.52 13.49
C GLN A 138 2.10 5.57 14.37
N ARG A 139 2.64 4.41 14.82
CA ARG A 139 1.96 3.45 15.72
C ARG A 139 1.18 4.11 16.87
N PRO A 140 1.70 5.11 17.61
CA PRO A 140 0.98 5.68 18.76
C PRO A 140 -0.34 6.37 18.41
N GLN A 141 -0.55 6.76 17.16
CA GLN A 141 -1.79 7.41 16.72
C GLN A 141 -2.90 6.41 16.37
N PHE A 142 -2.58 5.12 16.28
CA PHE A 142 -3.58 4.07 16.10
C PHE A 142 -4.09 3.64 17.47
N THR A 143 -5.41 3.67 17.65
CA THR A 143 -6.05 3.44 18.95
C THR A 143 -7.12 2.36 18.78
N ASN A 144 -7.25 1.50 19.80
CA ASN A 144 -8.19 0.37 19.79
C ASN A 144 -9.61 0.75 20.29
N ARG A 145 -9.93 2.05 20.37
CA ARG A 145 -11.22 2.55 20.89
C ARG A 145 -12.39 2.34 19.93
N SER A 146 -12.12 2.13 18.64
CA SER A 146 -13.15 1.72 17.69
C SER A 146 -13.06 0.20 17.53
N PRO A 147 -14.03 -0.56 18.07
CA PRO A 147 -14.08 -1.99 17.88
C PRO A 147 -14.57 -2.22 16.46
N TYR A 148 -13.63 -2.45 15.54
CA TYR A 148 -13.88 -2.99 14.21
C TYR A 148 -14.72 -2.12 13.25
N LEU A 149 -14.51 -2.31 11.95
CA LEU A 149 -15.38 -1.75 10.90
C LEU A 149 -16.71 -2.55 10.76
N PHE A 150 -16.99 -3.43 11.74
CA PHE A 150 -18.18 -4.27 11.89
C PHE A 150 -18.47 -4.50 13.38
#